data_AF-A0A914NHU5-F1
#
_entry.id   AF-A0A914NHU5-F1
#
_cell.length_a   1.000
_cell.length_b   1.000
_cell.length_c   1.000
_cell.angle_alpha   90.00
_cell.angle_beta   90.00
_cell.angle_gamma   90.00
#
_symmetry.space_group_name_H-M   'P 1'
#
loop_
_entity.id
_entity.type
_entity.pdbx_description
1 polymer ?
#
loop_
_entity_poly.entity_id
_entity_poly.type
_entity_poly.pdbx_seq_one_letter_code
_entity_poly.pdbx_strand_id
1 'polypeptide(L)' 'MEITKVSIVGFTLEVVQAMLQFFYMGHVKQPYMEKYAEDIFVIANKYQIMGLKYECEIFLADLIGTH' A
#
# COMPACT_ATOMS: atom_id res chain seq x y z
N MET A 1 24.08 -17.74 -0.56
CA MET A 1 22.91 -16.86 -0.34
C MET A 1 21.72 -17.78 -0.15
N GLU A 2 21.26 -17.97 1.10
CA GLU A 2 20.04 -18.74 1.34
C GLU A 2 18.84 -17.92 0.86
N ILE A 3 17.99 -18.51 0.01
CA ILE A 3 16.74 -17.88 -0.40
C ILE A 3 15.74 -18.10 0.73
N THR A 4 15.51 -17.07 1.53
CA THR A 4 14.42 -17.04 2.52
C THR A 4 13.10 -16.74 1.82
N LYS A 5 12.13 -17.65 1.96
CA LYS A 5 10.78 -17.47 1.41
C LYS A 5 9.86 -16.87 2.48
N VAL A 6 9.16 -15.80 2.12
CA VAL A 6 8.11 -15.18 2.94
C VAL A 6 6.77 -15.30 2.22
N SER A 7 5.71 -15.66 2.95
CA SER A 7 4.35 -15.73 2.43
C SER A 7 3.52 -14.54 2.91
N ILE A 8 2.92 -13.82 1.97
CA ILE A 8 1.96 -12.73 2.25
C ILE A 8 0.59 -13.24 1.85
N VAL A 9 -0.29 -13.44 2.84
CA VAL A 9 -1.62 -14.05 2.65
C VAL A 9 -2.70 -13.03 2.95
N GLY A 10 -3.78 -13.09 2.16
CA GLY A 10 -4.97 -12.24 2.30
C GLY A 10 -4.95 -10.98 1.45
N PHE A 11 -4.01 -10.84 0.51
CA PHE A 11 -3.90 -9.69 -0.38
C PHE A 11 -3.69 -10.13 -1.83
N THR A 12 -4.14 -9.30 -2.76
CA THR A 12 -3.91 -9.52 -4.19
C THR A 12 -2.46 -9.20 -4.57
N LEU A 13 -2.04 -9.66 -5.74
CA LEU A 13 -0.70 -9.39 -6.25
C LEU A 13 -0.49 -7.88 -6.44
N GLU A 14 -1.50 -7.15 -6.88
CA GLU A 14 -1.44 -5.71 -7.14
C GLU A 14 -1.21 -4.91 -5.86
N VAL A 15 -1.86 -5.29 -4.76
CA VAL A 15 -1.70 -4.64 -3.45
C VAL A 15 -0.30 -4.90 -2.90
N VAL A 16 0.20 -6.14 -3.03
CA VAL A 16 1.58 -6.47 -2.63
C VAL A 16 2.59 -5.74 -3.51
N GLN A 17 2.33 -5.61 -4.82
CA GLN A 17 3.17 -4.83 -5.73
C GLN A 17 3.22 -3.35 -5.36
N ALA A 18 2.09 -2.75 -4.96
CA ALA A 18 2.06 -1.36 -4.49
C ALA A 18 2.91 -1.19 -3.22
N MET A 19 2.80 -2.12 -2.26
CA MET A 19 3.65 -2.13 -1.07
C MET A 19 5.15 -2.22 -1.42
N LEU A 20 5.52 -3.08 -2.37
CA LEU A 20 6.89 -3.19 -2.85
C LEU A 20 7.35 -1.93 -3.59
N GLN A 21 6.50 -1.31 -4.41
CA GLN A 21 6.79 -0.04 -5.07
C GLN A 21 7.15 1.04 -4.05
N PHE A 22 6.37 1.15 -2.97
CA PHE A 22 6.68 2.08 -1.88
C PHE A 22 8.06 1.82 -1.27
N PHE A 23 8.43 0.56 -0.99
CA PHE A 23 9.75 0.25 -0.45
C PHE A 23 10.92 0.63 -1.36
N TYR A 24 10.76 0.45 -2.68
CA TYR A 24 11.84 0.72 -3.63
C TYR A 24 11.86 2.16 -4.17
N MET A 25 10.72 2.85 -4.18
CA MET A 25 10.56 4.17 -4.81
C MET A 25 10.20 5.28 -3.82
N GLY A 26 9.82 4.93 -2.59
CA GLY A 26 9.34 5.85 -1.56
C GLY A 26 7.91 6.35 -1.75
N HIS A 27 7.18 5.90 -2.77
CA HIS A 27 5.80 6.28 -3.06
C HIS A 27 5.10 5.17 -3.88
N VAL A 28 3.76 5.17 -3.88
CA VAL A 28 2.94 4.31 -4.75
C VAL A 28 2.54 5.06 -6.01
N LYS A 29 2.58 4.38 -7.17
CA LYS A 29 2.11 4.97 -8.42
C LYS A 29 0.61 5.25 -8.37
N GLN A 30 0.22 6.43 -8.86
CA GLN A 30 -1.16 6.93 -8.80
C GLN A 30 -2.25 5.93 -9.25
N PRO A 31 -2.10 5.17 -10.36
CA PRO A 31 -3.14 4.20 -10.76
C PRO A 31 -3.39 3.08 -9.74
N TYR A 32 -2.38 2.72 -8.93
CA TYR A 32 -2.53 1.76 -7.84
C TYR A 32 -3.22 2.40 -6.64
N MET A 33 -2.86 3.64 -6.31
CA MET A 33 -3.50 4.37 -5.21
C MET A 33 -4.99 4.59 -5.51
N GLU A 34 -5.33 5.09 -6.70
CA GLU A 34 -6.73 5.34 -7.10
C GLU A 34 -7.61 4.09 -7.06
N LYS A 35 -7.05 2.94 -7.44
CA LYS A 35 -7.82 1.69 -7.57
C LYS A 35 -7.83 0.84 -6.30
N TYR A 36 -6.79 0.93 -5.48
CA TYR A 36 -6.56 -0.01 -4.36
C TYR A 36 -6.25 0.69 -3.03
N ALA A 37 -6.48 2.00 -2.88
CA ALA A 37 -6.15 2.76 -1.67
C ALA A 37 -6.58 2.09 -0.36
N GLU A 38 -7.81 1.56 -0.29
CA GLU A 38 -8.33 0.88 0.90
C GLU A 38 -7.53 -0.39 1.22
N ASP A 39 -7.30 -1.26 0.25
CA ASP A 39 -6.52 -2.50 0.45
C ASP A 39 -5.04 -2.20 0.74
N ILE A 40 -4.47 -1.18 0.11
CA ILE A 40 -3.11 -0.70 0.36
C ILE A 40 -3.01 -0.16 1.80
N PHE A 41 -4.01 0.58 2.28
CA PHE A 41 -4.08 0.99 3.68
C PHE A 41 -4.13 -0.22 4.62
N VAL A 42 -4.95 -1.23 4.32
CA VAL A 42 -5.06 -2.45 5.15
C VAL A 42 -3.73 -3.20 5.23
N ILE A 43 -3.04 -3.42 4.11
CA ILE A 43 -1.73 -4.11 4.12
C ILE A 43 -0.66 -3.26 4.85
N ALA A 44 -0.64 -1.94 4.62
CA ALA A 44 0.31 -1.04 5.28
C ALA A 44 0.09 -1.01 6.79
N ASN A 45 -1.16 -1.00 7.25
CA ASN A 45 -1.50 -1.08 8.66
C ASN A 45 -1.16 -2.45 9.24
N LYS A 46 -1.42 -3.56 8.53
CA LYS A 46 -1.08 -4.92 9.01
C LYS A 46 0.42 -5.10 9.23
N TYR A 47 1.25 -4.60 8.31
CA TYR A 47 2.71 -4.73 8.36
C TYR A 47 3.43 -3.51 8.95
N GLN A 48 2.69 -2.55 9.51
CA GLN A 48 3.22 -1.36 10.21
C GLN A 48 4.14 -0.49 9.33
N ILE A 49 3.78 -0.32 8.06
CA ILE A 49 4.50 0.52 7.10
C ILE A 49 3.95 1.95 7.22
N MET A 50 4.41 2.68 8.25
CA MET A 50 3.83 3.96 8.65
C MET A 50 3.76 5.00 7.52
N GLY A 51 4.81 5.13 6.70
CA GLY A 51 4.82 6.08 5.59
C GLY A 51 3.75 5.78 4.54
N LEU A 52 3.62 4.52 4.13
CA LEU A 52 2.59 4.09 3.19
C LEU A 52 1.18 4.24 3.75
N LYS A 53 1.00 3.91 5.04
CA LYS A 53 -0.28 4.11 5.72
C LYS A 53 -0.69 5.57 5.69
N TYR A 54 0.23 6.48 6.02
CA TYR A 54 -0.03 7.92 6.01
C TYR A 54 -0.37 8.46 4.61
N GLU A 55 0.33 8.00 3.56
CA GLU A 55 -0.02 8.34 2.17
C GLU A 55 -1.45 7.93 1.82
N CYS A 56 -1.87 6.73 2.21
CA CYS A 56 -3.24 6.28 1.99
C CYS A 56 -4.26 7.09 2.81
N GLU A 57 -3.95 7.44 4.07
CA GLU A 57 -4.83 8.26 4.91
C GLU A 57 -5.09 9.64 4.30
N ILE A 58 -4.05 10.31 3.79
CA ILE A 58 -4.20 11.58 3.08
C ILE A 58 -5.11 11.39 1.85
N PHE A 59 -4.79 10.42 1.00
CA PHE A 59 -5.55 10.20 -0.24
C PHE A 59 -7.03 9.91 0.04
N LEU A 60 -7.32 9.05 1.01
CA LEU A 60 -8.70 8.72 1.39
C LEU A 60 -9.43 9.89 2.05
N ALA A 61 -8.74 10.71 2.86
CA ALA A 61 -9.32 11.91 3.44
C ALA A 61 -9.68 12.96 2.38
N ASP A 62 -8.82 13.14 1.37
CA ASP A 62 -9.06 14.06 0.25
C ASP A 62 -10.32 13.67 -0.54
N LEU A 63 -10.57 12.36 -0.74
CA LEU A 63 -11.79 11.89 -1.39
C LEU A 63 -13.07 12.22 -0.61
N ILE A 64 -13.01 12.22 0.72
CA ILE A 64 -14.14 12.58 1.58
C ILE A 64 -14.35 14.10 1.60
N GLY A 65 -13.27 14.89 1.57
CA GLY A 65 -13.30 16.35 1.58
C GLY A 65 -13.81 17.01 0.29
N THR A 66 -13.97 16.25 -0.80
CA THR A 66 -14.50 16.73 -2.09
C THR A 66 -16.03 16.72 -2.22
N HIS A 67 -16.77 16.56 -1.13
CA HIS A 67 -18.24 16.67 -1.08
C HIS A 67 -18.73 17.94 -0.38
#